data_AF-A0A7C6ACA0-F1
#
_entry.id   AF-A0A7C6ACA0-F1
#
_cell.length_a   1.000
_cell.length_b   1.000
_cell.length_c   1.000
_cell.angle_alpha   90.00
_cell.angle_beta   90.00
_cell.angle_gamma   90.00
#
_symmetry.space_group_name_H-M   'P 1'
#
loop_
_entity.id
_entity.type
_entity.pdbx_description
1 polymer ?
#
loop_
_entity_poly.entity_id
_entity_poly.type
_entity_poly.pdbx_seq_one_letter_code
_entity_poly.pdbx_strand_id
1 'polypeptide(L)'
;MARKAKEMREIVKEELVHIPEGPDPQMELRMVYWNKRMHSLGRKSQRKKTAKEVLEESVRSLEQYYPNFEFKYDVEFFNSR
;
A
#
# COMPACT_ATOMS: atom_id res chain seq x y z
N MET A 1 3.72 21.99 8.90
CA MET A 1 2.89 20.86 8.40
C MET A 1 3.62 20.00 7.34
N ALA A 2 4.48 20.57 6.48
CA ALA A 2 5.16 19.84 5.39
C ALA A 2 6.12 18.71 5.83
N ARG A 3 6.80 18.84 6.97
CA ARG A 3 7.77 17.84 7.47
C ARG A 3 7.15 16.45 7.67
N LYS A 4 5.91 16.40 8.19
CA LYS A 4 5.17 15.14 8.40
C LYS A 4 4.72 14.49 7.09
N ALA A 5 4.35 15.27 6.08
CA ALA A 5 3.95 14.73 4.79
C ALA A 5 5.15 14.12 4.04
N LYS A 6 6.35 14.69 4.20
CA LYS A 6 7.58 14.11 3.67
C LYS A 6 7.90 12.78 4.34
N GLU A 7 7.89 12.73 5.67
CA GLU A 7 8.14 11.50 6.45
C GLU A 7 7.18 10.37 6.06
N MET A 8 5.87 10.66 5.94
CA MET A 8 4.90 9.66 5.48
C MET A 8 5.22 9.15 4.07
N ARG A 9 5.55 10.04 3.13
CA ARG A 9 5.93 9.62 1.77
C ARG A 9 7.16 8.73 1.74
N GLU A 10 8.17 9.01 2.56
CA GLU A 10 9.36 8.16 2.63
C GLU A 10 9.02 6.78 3.20
N ILE A 11 8.19 6.69 4.24
CA ILE A 11 7.67 5.40 4.75
C ILE A 11 6.98 4.61 3.63
N VAL A 12 6.06 5.25 2.89
CA VAL A 12 5.33 4.56 1.82
C VAL A 12 6.25 4.16 0.67
N LYS A 13 7.26 4.98 0.32
CA LYS A 13 8.25 4.61 -0.70
C LYS A 13 9.08 3.40 -0.28
N GLU A 14 9.52 3.33 0.97
CA GLU A 14 10.24 2.18 1.52
C GLU A 14 9.36 0.92 1.46
N GLU A 15 8.10 1.02 1.88
CA GLU A 15 7.13 -0.08 1.78
C GLU A 15 6.86 -0.49 0.32
N LEU A 16 6.85 0.46 -0.64
CA LEU A 16 6.66 0.18 -2.06
C LEU A 16 7.83 -0.58 -2.71
N VAL A 17 9.03 -0.58 -2.13
CA VAL A 17 10.12 -1.44 -2.63
C VAL A 17 9.72 -2.92 -2.53
N HIS A 18 8.85 -3.25 -1.58
CA HIS A 18 8.34 -4.59 -1.32
C HIS A 18 7.08 -4.94 -2.15
N ILE A 19 6.66 -4.06 -3.06
CA ILE A 19 5.59 -4.32 -4.03
C ILE A 19 6.21 -4.14 -5.42
N PRO A 20 6.65 -5.20 -6.12
CA PRO A 20 7.38 -5.06 -7.38
C PRO A 20 6.57 -4.28 -8.43
N GLU A 21 7.29 -3.62 -9.33
CA GLU A 21 6.72 -3.07 -10.57
C GLU A 21 6.36 -4.20 -11.53
N GLY A 22 5.50 -3.91 -12.50
CA GLY A 22 5.01 -4.95 -13.41
C GLY A 22 3.94 -4.45 -14.38
N PRO A 23 3.05 -5.35 -14.84
CA PRO A 23 1.96 -4.97 -15.75
C PRO A 23 0.96 -4.05 -15.07
N ASP A 24 0.05 -3.47 -15.85
CA ASP A 24 -0.91 -2.46 -15.39
C ASP A 24 -1.62 -2.79 -14.06
N PRO A 25 -2.12 -4.02 -13.82
CA PRO A 25 -2.74 -4.34 -12.52
C PRO A 25 -1.76 -4.20 -11.35
N GLN A 26 -0.52 -4.67 -11.53
CA GLN A 26 0.53 -4.57 -10.50
C GLN A 26 0.93 -3.10 -10.24
N MET A 27 0.98 -2.28 -11.28
CA MET A 27 1.19 -0.83 -11.12
C MET A 27 0.01 -0.17 -10.41
N GLU A 28 -1.22 -0.62 -10.69
CA GLU A 28 -2.41 -0.14 -10.01
C GLU A 28 -2.41 -0.50 -8.52
N LEU A 29 -1.93 -1.69 -8.15
CA LEU A 29 -1.71 -2.03 -6.73
C LEU A 29 -0.79 -1.04 -6.04
N ARG A 30 0.34 -0.66 -6.66
CA ARG A 30 1.27 0.35 -6.11
C ARG A 30 0.58 1.69 -5.90
N MET A 31 -0.24 2.14 -6.87
CA MET A 31 -0.98 3.39 -6.77
C MET A 31 -2.08 3.36 -5.70
N VAL A 32 -2.86 2.28 -5.63
CA VAL A 32 -3.93 2.11 -4.64
C VAL A 32 -3.35 2.01 -3.24
N TYR A 33 -2.28 1.23 -3.06
CA TYR A 33 -1.55 1.11 -1.80
C TYR A 33 -1.04 2.48 -1.34
N TRP A 34 -0.37 3.22 -2.22
CA TRP A 34 0.15 4.55 -1.91
C TRP A 34 -0.94 5.46 -1.36
N ASN A 35 -2.06 5.56 -2.08
CA ASN A 35 -3.17 6.41 -1.67
C ASN A 35 -3.73 5.99 -0.31
N LYS A 36 -4.06 4.71 -0.13
CA LYS A 36 -4.64 4.22 1.13
C LYS A 36 -3.66 4.36 2.31
N ARG A 37 -2.37 4.10 2.10
CA ARG A 37 -1.34 4.18 3.14
C ARG A 37 -1.05 5.62 3.56
N MET A 38 -0.98 6.54 2.61
CA MET A 38 -0.86 7.98 2.93
C MET A 38 -2.05 8.48 3.77
N HIS A 39 -3.26 7.97 3.51
CA HIS A 39 -4.43 8.29 4.33
C HIS A 39 -4.36 7.64 5.71
N SER A 40 -3.92 6.38 5.82
CA SER A 40 -3.85 5.67 7.11
C SER A 40 -2.80 6.25 8.07
N LEU A 41 -1.69 6.77 7.53
CA LEU A 41 -0.64 7.46 8.29
C LEU A 41 -1.04 8.89 8.70
N GLY A 42 -2.06 9.47 8.05
CA GLY A 42 -2.51 10.83 8.29
C GLY A 42 -3.10 11.03 9.69
N ARG A 43 -2.94 12.23 10.25
CA ARG A 43 -3.44 12.60 11.59
C ARG A 43 -4.95 12.43 11.79
N LYS A 44 -5.72 12.44 10.71
CA LYS A 44 -7.19 12.29 10.71
C LYS A 44 -7.64 10.84 10.57
N SER A 45 -6.72 9.87 10.46
CA SER A 45 -7.12 8.47 10.42
C SER A 45 -7.70 8.10 11.79
N GLN A 46 -8.98 7.71 11.79
CA GLN A 46 -9.68 7.32 13.02
C GLN A 46 -9.12 6.01 13.59
N ARG A 47 -8.55 5.17 12.72
CA ARG A 47 -7.89 3.92 13.06
C ARG A 47 -6.52 3.87 12.38
N LYS A 48 -5.48 3.63 13.19
CA LYS A 48 -4.13 3.34 12.67
C LYS A 48 -4.17 1.94 12.07
N LYS A 49 -4.14 1.85 10.75
CA LYS A 49 -3.99 0.58 10.03
C LYS A 49 -2.51 0.24 9.89
N THR A 50 -2.17 -1.04 10.02
CA THR A 50 -0.82 -1.54 9.72
C THR A 50 -0.54 -1.47 8.22
N ALA A 51 0.72 -1.70 7.81
CA ALA A 51 1.06 -1.78 6.39
C ALA A 51 0.33 -2.96 5.74
N LYS A 52 0.29 -4.10 6.42
CA LYS A 52 -0.43 -5.30 5.99
C LYS A 52 -1.93 -5.07 5.78
N GLU A 53 -2.62 -4.49 6.76
CA GLU A 53 -4.06 -4.23 6.66
C GLU A 53 -4.38 -3.36 5.43
N VAL A 54 -3.54 -2.35 5.15
CA VAL A 54 -3.70 -1.49 3.97
C VAL A 54 -3.40 -2.24 2.67
N LEU A 55 -2.39 -3.10 2.66
CA LEU A 55 -2.06 -3.92 1.49
C LEU A 55 -3.20 -4.87 1.14
N GLU A 56 -3.70 -5.63 2.12
CA GLU A 56 -4.82 -6.55 1.90
C GLU A 56 -6.08 -5.83 1.44
N GLU A 57 -6.36 -4.63 1.95
CA GLU A 57 -7.47 -3.79 1.46
C GLU A 57 -7.26 -3.31 0.02
N SER A 58 -6.00 -3.03 -0.35
CA SER A 58 -5.64 -2.63 -1.72
C SER A 58 -5.85 -3.80 -2.68
N VAL A 59 -5.35 -4.98 -2.33
CA VAL A 59 -5.52 -6.22 -3.11
C VAL A 59 -7.00 -6.56 -3.25
N ARG A 60 -7.76 -6.60 -2.15
CA ARG A 60 -9.22 -6.87 -2.18
C ARG A 60 -10.00 -5.90 -3.07
N SER A 61 -9.58 -4.63 -3.13
CA SER A 61 -10.24 -3.66 -4.02
C SER A 61 -9.95 -3.93 -5.50
N LEU A 62 -8.80 -4.52 -5.82
CA LEU A 62 -8.38 -4.80 -7.19
C LEU A 62 -8.81 -6.19 -7.68
N GLU A 63 -8.98 -7.16 -6.79
CA GLU A 63 -9.51 -8.49 -7.11
C GLU A 63 -10.87 -8.43 -7.83
N GLN A 64 -11.68 -7.40 -7.55
CA GLN A 64 -12.97 -7.17 -8.22
C GLN A 64 -12.81 -6.81 -9.71
N TYR A 65 -11.69 -6.18 -10.07
CA TYR A 65 -11.40 -5.73 -11.44
C TYR A 65 -10.48 -6.72 -12.18
N TYR A 66 -9.65 -7.44 -11.43
CA TYR A 66 -8.65 -8.38 -11.95
C TYR A 66 -8.74 -9.76 -11.26
N PRO A 67 -9.87 -10.48 -11.39
CA PRO A 67 -10.12 -11.71 -10.63
C PRO A 67 -9.13 -12.86 -10.93
N ASN A 68 -8.47 -12.80 -12.09
CA ASN A 68 -7.50 -13.81 -12.53
C ASN A 68 -6.04 -13.32 -12.42
N PHE A 69 -5.80 -12.16 -11.81
CA PHE A 69 -4.46 -11.60 -11.68
C PHE A 69 -3.90 -11.88 -10.28
N GLU A 70 -2.73 -12.51 -10.23
CA GLU A 70 -2.02 -12.76 -8.98
C GLU A 70 -1.09 -11.59 -8.66
N PHE A 71 -1.48 -10.79 -7.67
CA PHE A 71 -0.68 -9.67 -7.19
C PHE A 71 0.55 -10.14 -6.41
N LYS A 72 1.71 -9.56 -6.72
CA LYS A 72 2.99 -9.90 -6.07
C LYS A 72 3.39 -8.85 -5.05
N TYR A 73 3.91 -9.29 -3.92
CA TYR A 73 4.48 -8.47 -2.86
C TYR A 73 5.32 -9.34 -1.90
N ASP A 74 6.19 -8.71 -1.11
CA ASP A 74 7.01 -9.38 -0.10
C ASP A 74 6.17 -9.73 1.14
N VAL A 75 5.67 -10.96 1.16
CA VAL A 75 4.81 -11.47 2.24
C VAL A 75 5.49 -11.40 3.61
N GLU A 76 6.80 -11.67 3.68
CA GLU A 76 7.54 -11.66 4.95
C GLU A 76 7.66 -10.26 5.52
N PHE A 77 8.00 -9.28 4.67
CA PHE A 77 8.03 -7.87 5.06
C PHE A 77 6.68 -7.41 5.61
N PHE A 78 5.59 -7.62 4.85
CA PHE A 78 4.28 -7.14 5.28
C PHE A 78 3.72 -7.88 6.49
N ASN A 79 4.02 -9.17 6.68
CA ASN A 79 3.62 -9.89 7.90
C ASN A 79 4.28 -9.36 9.17
N SER A 80 5.42 -8.68 9.07
CA SER A 80 6.14 -8.09 10.19
C SER A 80 5.72 -6.64 10.52
N ARG A 81 4.74 -6.06 9.82
CA ARG A 81 4.42 -4.61 9.82
C ARG A 81 2.96 -4.23 10.03
#